data_AF-A0A271LD11-F1
#
_entry.id   AF-A0A271LD11-F1
#
_cell.length_a   1.000
_cell.length_b   1.000
_cell.length_c   1.000
_cell.angle_alpha   90.00
_cell.angle_beta   90.00
_cell.angle_gamma   90.00
#
_symmetry.space_group_name_H-M   'P 1'
#
loop_
_entity.id
_entity.type
_entity.pdbx_description
1 polymer ?
#
loop_
_entity_poly.entity_id
_entity_poly.type
_entity_poly.pdbx_seq_one_letter_code
_entity_poly.pdbx_strand_id
1 'polypeptide(L)'
;MSNDDAADAGFGTAQSSVDTGGTTNDIYIGPESSAITIGGTPAEGDLVVFQIYRDVSDAGDTMAVDARLHGIHIYLTTNAATDA
;
A
#
# COMPACT_ATOMS: atom_id res chain seq x y z
N MET A 1 0.57 -1.42 -16.55
CA MET A 1 1.26 -0.54 -17.51
C MET A 1 1.99 -1.44 -18.48
N SER A 2 1.56 -1.41 -19.74
CA SER A 2 2.18 -2.10 -20.87
C SER A 2 3.14 -1.17 -21.61
N ASN A 3 3.81 -1.71 -22.64
CA ASN A 3 4.62 -0.90 -23.55
C ASN A 3 3.74 0.09 -24.34
N ASP A 4 4.13 1.37 -24.38
CA ASP A 4 3.40 2.50 -25.00
C ASP A 4 2.16 3.01 -24.24
N ASP A 5 1.95 2.57 -22.99
CA ASP A 5 0.88 3.10 -22.13
C ASP A 5 1.23 4.47 -21.53
N ALA A 6 0.19 5.28 -21.31
CA ALA A 6 0.30 6.50 -20.51
C ALA A 6 0.65 6.14 -19.05
N ALA A 7 1.82 6.60 -18.59
CA ALA A 7 2.31 6.34 -17.23
C ALA A 7 1.58 7.15 -16.12
N ASP A 8 0.75 8.12 -16.49
CA ASP A 8 -0.02 8.97 -15.55
C ASP A 8 -1.45 8.43 -15.34
N ALA A 9 -1.58 7.11 -15.22
CA ALA A 9 -2.82 6.52 -14.75
C ALA A 9 -2.97 6.85 -13.26
N GLY A 10 -4.06 7.56 -12.91
CA GLY A 10 -4.32 7.94 -11.53
C GLY A 10 -4.40 6.72 -10.60
N PHE A 11 -3.83 6.85 -9.40
CA PHE A 11 -3.96 5.82 -8.38
C PHE A 11 -5.42 5.66 -7.94
N GLY A 12 -5.81 4.43 -7.64
CA GLY A 12 -7.16 4.12 -7.16
C GLY A 12 -7.41 4.60 -5.72
N THR A 13 -8.52 4.15 -5.14
CA THR A 13 -8.86 4.45 -3.75
C THR A 13 -7.85 3.83 -2.78
N ALA A 14 -7.19 4.66 -1.99
CA ALA A 14 -6.26 4.21 -0.95
C ALA A 14 -6.98 3.39 0.14
N GLN A 15 -6.25 2.44 0.73
CA GLN A 15 -6.67 1.72 1.94
C GLN A 15 -5.78 2.15 3.11
N SER A 16 -6.36 2.21 4.30
CA SER A 16 -5.66 2.59 5.52
C SER A 16 -5.36 1.37 6.38
N SER A 17 -4.16 1.35 6.99
CA SER A 17 -3.84 0.52 8.14
C SER A 17 -3.51 1.46 9.30
N VAL A 18 -4.34 1.43 10.33
CA VAL A 18 -4.22 2.32 11.49
C VAL A 18 -3.68 1.53 12.66
N ASP A 19 -2.56 2.00 13.20
CA ASP A 19 -1.97 1.50 14.44
C ASP A 19 -1.94 2.62 15.48
N THR A 20 -1.96 2.24 16.76
CA THR A 20 -1.92 3.19 17.88
C THR A 20 -0.64 2.99 18.68
N GLY A 21 0.06 4.09 18.99
CA GLY A 21 1.32 4.06 19.71
C GLY A 21 1.68 5.42 20.31
N GLY A 22 2.86 5.52 20.93
CA GLY A 22 3.29 6.79 21.55
C GLY A 22 4.69 6.82 22.16
N THR A 23 5.44 5.72 22.08
CA THR A 23 6.82 5.65 22.57
C THR A 23 7.78 6.00 21.44
N THR A 24 8.72 6.90 21.71
CA THR A 24 9.82 7.20 20.78
C THR A 24 10.76 6.00 20.63
N ASN A 25 11.31 5.81 19.42
CA ASN A 25 12.29 4.74 19.07
C ASN A 25 11.75 3.30 19.07
N ASP A 26 10.43 3.10 19.03
CA ASP A 26 9.81 1.78 18.86
C ASP A 26 9.46 1.49 17.40
N ILE A 27 9.43 0.19 17.04
CA ILE A 27 8.90 -0.29 15.76
C ILE A 27 7.44 -0.66 15.95
N TYR A 28 6.57 0.02 15.20
CA TYR A 28 5.14 -0.21 15.15
C TYR A 28 4.77 -1.01 13.90
N ILE A 29 3.92 -2.03 14.07
CA ILE A 29 3.44 -2.89 12.98
C ILE A 29 1.92 -2.85 13.03
N GLY A 30 1.32 -2.15 12.06
CA GLY A 30 -0.13 -2.02 11.97
C GLY A 30 -0.82 -3.31 11.52
N PRO A 31 -2.15 -3.38 11.73
CA PRO A 31 -2.96 -4.51 11.26
C PRO A 31 -2.98 -4.60 9.73
N GLU A 32 -3.43 -5.73 9.21
CA GLU A 32 -3.68 -5.89 7.77
C GLU A 32 -4.73 -4.88 7.29
N SER A 33 -4.48 -4.23 6.14
CA SER A 33 -5.47 -3.36 5.51
C SER A 33 -6.61 -4.16 4.89
N SER A 34 -7.69 -3.49 4.50
CA SER A 34 -8.65 -4.12 3.59
C SER A 34 -7.99 -4.45 2.24
N ALA A 35 -8.51 -5.47 1.56
CA ALA A 35 -7.98 -5.92 0.28
C ALA A 35 -8.08 -4.83 -0.80
N ILE A 36 -6.98 -4.58 -1.51
CA ILE A 36 -6.94 -3.72 -2.69
C ILE A 36 -7.16 -4.60 -3.92
N THR A 37 -8.28 -4.38 -4.62
CA THR A 37 -8.51 -5.04 -5.91
C THR A 37 -7.90 -4.19 -7.02
N ILE A 38 -7.02 -4.80 -7.82
CA ILE A 38 -6.44 -4.14 -8.98
C ILE A 38 -7.54 -3.93 -10.01
N GLY A 39 -7.89 -2.67 -10.24
CA GLY A 39 -8.80 -2.26 -11.30
C GLY A 39 -8.11 -2.23 -12.66
N GLY A 40 -8.91 -2.06 -13.71
CA GLY A 40 -8.44 -2.28 -15.08
C GLY A 40 -8.30 -3.77 -15.35
N THR A 41 -8.18 -4.14 -16.62
CA THR A 41 -7.93 -5.53 -17.02
C THR A 41 -6.44 -5.65 -17.38
N PRO A 42 -5.52 -5.65 -16.40
CA PRO A 42 -4.10 -5.78 -16.68
C PRO A 42 -3.86 -7.10 -17.41
N ALA A 43 -3.08 -7.04 -18.48
CA ALA A 43 -2.61 -8.21 -19.18
C ALA A 43 -1.49 -8.89 -18.40
N GLU A 44 -1.22 -10.14 -18.74
CA GLU A 44 -0.06 -10.86 -18.21
C GLU A 44 1.23 -10.12 -18.57
N GLY A 45 2.12 -9.94 -17.58
CA GLY A 45 3.36 -9.18 -17.72
C GLY A 45 3.22 -7.66 -17.55
N ASP A 46 2.02 -7.14 -17.26
CA ASP A 46 1.83 -5.72 -16.99
C ASP A 46 2.39 -5.31 -15.63
N LEU A 47 3.04 -4.14 -15.60
CA LEU A 47 3.49 -3.54 -14.34
C LEU A 47 2.29 -2.98 -13.56
N VAL A 48 2.15 -3.39 -12.30
CA VAL A 48 1.24 -2.79 -11.33
C VAL A 48 2.04 -1.93 -10.35
N VAL A 49 1.66 -0.65 -10.21
CA VAL A 49 2.36 0.31 -9.35
C VAL A 49 1.48 0.63 -8.14
N PHE A 50 2.08 0.53 -6.96
CA PHE A 50 1.45 0.93 -5.70
C PHE A 50 2.15 2.16 -5.14
N GLN A 51 1.36 3.11 -4.64
CA GLN A 51 1.86 4.19 -3.83
C GLN A 51 1.56 3.89 -2.36
N ILE A 52 2.58 4.01 -1.51
CA ILE A 52 2.45 3.83 -0.08
C ILE A 52 3.08 5.05 0.60
N TYR A 53 2.37 5.59 1.58
CA TYR A 53 2.83 6.71 2.38
C TYR A 53 2.22 6.61 3.79
N ARG A 54 2.79 7.37 4.72
CA ARG A 54 2.17 7.61 6.02
C ARG A 54 1.27 8.83 5.90
N ASP A 55 -0.02 8.69 6.21
CA ASP A 55 -0.95 9.81 6.25
C ASP A 55 -1.03 10.40 7.66
N VAL A 56 -0.23 11.44 7.91
CA VAL A 56 -0.22 12.16 9.20
C VAL A 56 -1.45 13.05 9.41
N SER A 57 -2.28 13.23 8.38
CA SER A 57 -3.50 14.04 8.44
C SER A 57 -4.75 13.21 8.71
N ASP A 58 -4.65 11.88 8.65
CA ASP A 58 -5.74 10.98 8.96
C ASP A 58 -6.11 11.05 10.45
N ALA A 59 -7.41 11.02 10.75
CA ALA A 59 -7.90 11.12 12.14
C ALA A 59 -7.48 9.92 13.00
N GLY A 60 -7.11 8.80 12.39
CA GLY A 60 -6.54 7.62 13.03
C GLY A 60 -5.05 7.73 13.35
N ASP A 61 -4.29 8.65 12.74
CA ASP A 61 -2.89 8.89 13.13
C ASP A 61 -2.84 9.66 14.45
N THR A 62 -2.84 8.89 15.54
CA THR A 62 -2.83 9.40 16.91
C THR A 62 -1.43 9.46 17.52
N MET A 63 -0.37 9.23 16.72
CA MET A 63 1.00 9.26 17.24
C MET A 63 1.42 10.70 17.54
N ALA A 64 1.62 11.01 18.82
CA ALA A 64 2.11 12.31 19.27
C ALA A 64 3.63 12.51 19.10
N VAL A 65 4.31 11.55 18.46
CA VAL A 65 5.76 11.53 18.27
C VAL A 65 6.10 11.43 16.78
N ASP A 66 7.24 11.99 16.40
CA ASP A 66 7.74 11.89 15.03
C ASP A 66 7.96 10.42 14.64
N ALA A 67 7.36 10.02 13.53
CA ALA A 67 7.47 8.67 13.02
C ALA A 67 7.50 8.67 11.49
N ARG A 68 8.12 7.63 10.92
CA ARG A 68 8.28 7.45 9.47
C ARG A 68 7.92 6.03 9.06
N LEU A 69 7.43 5.88 7.83
CA LEU A 69 7.25 4.58 7.21
C LEU A 69 8.62 3.96 6.90
N HIS A 70 8.85 2.75 7.40
CA HIS A 70 10.12 2.03 7.17
C HIS A 70 9.99 0.93 6.11
N GLY A 71 8.82 0.30 6.00
CA GLY A 71 8.58 -0.80 5.05
C GLY A 71 7.15 -1.30 5.13
N ILE A 72 6.82 -2.25 4.26
CA ILE A 72 5.49 -2.89 4.18
C ILE A 72 5.62 -4.40 4.00
N HIS A 73 4.60 -5.12 4.44
CA HIS A 73 4.38 -6.52 4.08
C HIS A 73 3.23 -6.59 3.07
N ILE A 74 3.48 -7.21 1.92
CA ILE A 74 2.47 -7.38 0.87
C ILE A 74 1.96 -8.81 0.90
N TYR A 75 0.65 -8.95 1.10
CA TYR A 75 -0.07 -10.21 0.93
C TYR A 75 -0.78 -10.17 -0.42
N LEU A 76 -0.30 -10.96 -1.36
CA LEU A 76 -0.87 -11.04 -2.71
C LEU A 76 -1.57 -12.38 -2.91
N THR A 77 -2.70 -12.34 -3.62
CA THR A 77 -3.38 -13.55 -4.12
C THR A 77 -3.23 -13.57 -5.63
N THR A 78 -2.50 -14.54 -6.16
CA THR A 78 -2.45 -14.80 -7.60
C THR A 78 -3.51 -15.81 -7.99
N ASN A 79 -4.05 -15.67 -9.19
CA ASN A 79 -4.91 -16.68 -9.81
C ASN A 79 -4.08 -17.84 -10.41
N ALA A 80 -2.80 -17.61 -10.70
CA ALA A 80 -1.84 -18.61 -11.15
C ALA A 80 -0.97 -19.12 -10.00
N ALA A 81 -0.60 -20.40 -10.05
CA ALA A 81 0.30 -21.01 -9.07
C ALA A 81 1.76 -20.48 -9.18
N THR A 82 2.11 -19.84 -10.29
CA THR A 82 3.43 -19.29 -10.57
C THR A 82 3.30 -17.99 -11.36
N ASP A 83 4.23 -17.07 -11.14
CA ASP A 83 4.43 -15.79 -11.86
C ASP A 83 5.57 -15.94 -12.90
N ALA A 84 5.70 -17.13 -13.49
CA ALA A 84 6.83 -17.51 -14.34
C ALA A 84 6.49 -17.37 -15.82
#